data_AF-A0A3S4SHL2-F1
#
_entry.id   AF-A0A3S4SHL2-F1
#
_cell.length_a   1.000
_cell.length_b   1.000
_cell.length_c   1.000
_cell.angle_alpha   90.00
_cell.angle_beta   90.00
_cell.angle_gamma   90.00
#
_symmetry.space_group_name_H-M   'P 1'
#
loop_
_entity.id
_entity.type
_entity.pdbx_description
1 polymer ?
#
loop_
_entity_poly.entity_id
_entity_poly.type
_entity_poly.pdbx_seq_one_letter_code
_entity_poly.pdbx_strand_id
1 'polypeptide(L)'
;MCAYLHKHHQITLHHSTIYRYLRQDKSNGGTLRQHLGIAGKSYRKRYGSTWSRGKVPDRVGIENRPAIVDQKSRIGDWEADTVVGKDQKSALQTLVERVTRYTIICKLKNFKAKDTANAVIKVLKAHKARVHTITMDNGKEFYRHIRIAQALEAETYFCRPYRSWEKGLNENTNGLIRQYFPKQTDFRNISHREIRRVQDELNHRPRKTLGYETPSVLFLNLFQPLLPECCT
;
A
#
# COMPACT_ATOMS: atom_id res chain seq x y z
N MET A 1 -13.52 12.08 4.04
CA MET A 1 -14.65 11.95 4.97
C MET A 1 -15.75 12.93 4.62
N CYS A 2 -15.64 14.25 4.88
CA CYS A 2 -16.71 15.22 4.61
C CYS A 2 -17.31 15.12 3.18
N ALA A 3 -16.48 15.17 2.14
CA ALA A 3 -16.96 15.06 0.76
C ALA A 3 -17.55 13.68 0.40
N TYR A 4 -17.06 12.61 1.03
CA TYR A 4 -17.66 11.28 0.86
C TYR A 4 -19.05 11.21 1.51
N LEU A 5 -19.17 11.73 2.74
CA LEU A 5 -20.45 11.78 3.46
C LEU A 5 -21.48 12.63 2.72
N HIS A 6 -21.05 13.74 2.14
CA HIS A 6 -21.91 14.56 1.29
C HIS A 6 -22.36 13.78 0.04
N LYS A 7 -21.42 13.14 -0.66
CA LYS A 7 -21.69 12.39 -1.90
C LYS A 7 -22.61 11.18 -1.72
N HIS A 8 -22.40 10.38 -0.66
CA HIS A 8 -23.07 9.08 -0.50
C HIS A 8 -24.16 9.05 0.58
N HIS A 9 -24.15 10.00 1.51
CA HIS A 9 -25.07 10.00 2.64
C HIS A 9 -25.83 11.34 2.78
N GLN A 10 -25.60 12.31 1.89
CA GLN A 10 -26.20 13.65 1.96
C GLN A 10 -25.90 14.39 3.29
N ILE A 11 -24.86 13.95 4.01
CA ILE A 11 -24.43 14.55 5.28
C ILE A 11 -23.37 15.60 5.00
N THR A 12 -23.65 16.86 5.33
CA THR A 12 -22.71 17.97 5.18
C THR A 12 -22.01 18.27 6.51
N LEU A 13 -20.69 18.10 6.55
CA LEU A 13 -19.86 18.43 7.70
C LEU A 13 -18.76 19.41 7.32
N HIS A 14 -18.63 20.50 8.06
CA HIS A 14 -17.47 21.39 7.93
C HIS A 14 -16.20 20.67 8.37
N HIS A 15 -15.08 20.87 7.65
CA HIS A 15 -13.82 20.19 7.95
C HIS A 15 -13.34 20.45 9.39
N SER A 16 -13.68 21.63 9.96
CA SER A 16 -13.34 21.98 11.34
C SER A 16 -14.02 21.09 12.39
N THR A 17 -15.10 20.39 12.05
CA THR A 17 -15.82 19.52 12.99
C THR A 17 -14.90 18.45 13.55
N ILE A 18 -14.11 17.79 12.70
CA ILE A 18 -13.12 16.78 13.12
C ILE A 18 -12.05 17.42 14.02
N TYR A 19 -11.53 18.59 13.64
CA TYR A 19 -10.51 19.28 14.43
C TYR A 19 -11.03 19.78 15.79
N ARG A 20 -12.29 20.23 15.85
CA ARG A 20 -12.94 20.63 17.10
C ARG A 20 -13.14 19.42 18.01
N TYR A 21 -13.61 18.30 17.46
CA TYR A 21 -13.76 17.05 18.19
C TYR A 21 -12.44 16.56 18.79
N LEU A 22 -11.36 16.54 18.00
CA LEU A 22 -10.03 16.16 18.47
C LEU A 22 -9.47 17.10 19.55
N ARG A 23 -9.77 18.41 19.45
CA ARG A 23 -9.36 19.39 20.48
C ARG A 23 -10.15 19.20 21.78
N GLN A 24 -11.45 18.93 21.68
CA GLN A 24 -12.31 18.65 22.82
C GLN A 24 -11.92 17.35 23.53
N ASP A 25 -11.67 16.28 22.78
CA ASP A 25 -11.15 15.02 23.32
C ASP A 25 -9.87 15.27 24.12
N LYS A 26 -8.92 16.01 23.54
CA LYS A 26 -7.67 16.37 24.21
C LYS A 26 -7.90 17.18 25.49
N SER A 27 -8.79 18.18 25.48
CA SER A 27 -9.08 18.98 26.68
C SER A 27 -9.72 18.14 27.78
N ASN A 28 -10.43 17.07 27.41
CA ASN A 28 -11.07 16.14 28.33
C ASN A 28 -10.14 14.98 28.76
N GLY A 29 -8.84 15.05 28.46
CA GLY A 29 -7.87 13.99 28.80
C GLY A 29 -7.86 12.79 27.86
N GLY A 30 -8.56 12.86 26.73
CA GLY A 30 -8.62 11.81 25.72
C GLY A 30 -7.33 11.67 24.89
N THR A 31 -7.22 10.53 24.20
CA THR A 31 -6.00 10.11 23.50
C THR A 31 -6.14 10.06 21.99
N LEU A 32 -7.26 10.50 21.40
CA LEU A 32 -7.52 10.35 19.96
C LEU A 32 -6.42 10.98 19.07
N ARG A 33 -5.81 12.06 19.54
CA ARG A 33 -4.69 12.72 18.84
C ARG A 33 -3.47 11.81 18.66
N GLN A 34 -3.25 10.84 19.55
CA GLN A 34 -2.13 9.89 19.47
C GLN A 34 -2.28 8.90 18.30
N HIS A 35 -3.51 8.71 17.82
CA HIS A 35 -3.84 7.82 16.70
C HIS A 35 -3.74 8.51 15.33
N LEU A 36 -3.36 9.80 15.27
CA LEU A 36 -3.14 10.51 14.01
C LEU A 36 -1.84 10.05 13.33
N GLY A 37 -1.87 9.85 12.01
CA GLY A 37 -0.75 9.24 11.27
C GLY A 37 0.61 9.98 11.34
N ILE A 38 0.62 11.28 11.62
CA ILE A 38 1.84 12.12 11.68
C ILE A 38 2.25 12.45 13.13
N ALA A 39 1.44 12.06 14.14
CA ALA A 39 1.66 12.50 15.52
C ALA A 39 3.08 12.19 16.01
N GLY A 40 3.83 13.24 16.32
CA GLY A 40 5.12 13.17 17.02
C GLY A 40 6.35 12.73 16.21
N LYS A 41 6.29 12.65 14.88
CA LYS A 41 7.47 12.26 14.07
C LYS A 41 8.22 13.46 13.54
N SER A 42 9.44 13.68 14.04
CA SER A 42 10.40 14.60 13.42
C SER A 42 10.86 14.05 12.06
N TYR A 43 10.91 14.92 11.05
CA TYR A 43 11.45 14.56 9.75
C TYR A 43 12.97 14.44 9.86
N ARG A 44 13.50 13.22 9.80
CA ARG A 44 14.95 12.98 9.77
C ARG A 44 15.43 13.01 8.32
N LYS A 45 16.32 13.96 7.97
CA LYS A 45 17.07 13.89 6.71
C LYS A 45 17.91 12.61 6.71
N ARG A 46 17.77 11.79 5.67
CA ARG A 46 18.69 10.66 5.42
C ARG A 46 19.88 11.20 4.63
N TYR A 47 21.08 11.02 5.17
CA TYR A 47 22.31 11.21 4.41
C TYR A 47 22.55 10.00 3.51
N GLY A 48 23.11 10.23 2.32
CA GLY A 48 23.39 9.16 1.36
C GLY A 48 24.28 8.09 1.97
N SER A 49 23.93 6.82 1.77
CA SER A 49 24.74 5.67 2.15
C SER A 49 25.31 5.03 0.88
N THR A 50 26.57 4.62 0.84
CA THR A 50 27.16 3.93 -0.31
C THR A 50 26.47 2.58 -0.59
N TRP A 51 26.35 2.21 -1.86
CA TRP A 51 25.58 1.03 -2.29
C TRP A 51 26.43 -0.21 -2.15
N SER A 52 26.09 -1.08 -1.22
CA SER A 52 26.80 -2.34 -0.97
C SER A 52 25.96 -3.60 -1.22
N ARG A 53 24.71 -3.45 -1.69
CA ARG A 53 23.83 -4.60 -1.96
C ARG A 53 24.15 -5.18 -3.34
N GLY A 54 23.90 -6.48 -3.56
CA GLY A 54 24.07 -7.10 -4.87
C GLY A 54 23.07 -6.56 -5.91
N LYS A 55 23.41 -6.65 -7.21
CA LYS A 55 22.46 -6.33 -8.29
C LYS A 55 21.42 -7.44 -8.37
N VAL A 56 20.14 -7.06 -8.55
CA VAL A 56 19.09 -8.00 -8.93
C VAL A 56 19.46 -8.56 -10.32
N PRO A 57 19.58 -9.89 -10.49
CA PRO A 57 19.88 -10.48 -11.79
C PRO A 57 18.82 -10.12 -12.82
N ASP A 58 19.23 -9.88 -14.07
CA ASP A 58 18.33 -9.68 -15.23
C ASP A 58 17.25 -8.60 -15.06
N ARG A 59 17.50 -7.63 -14.17
CA ARG A 59 16.56 -6.53 -13.93
C ARG A 59 16.39 -5.66 -15.17
N VAL A 60 15.15 -5.29 -15.45
CA VAL A 60 14.84 -4.21 -16.39
C VAL A 60 14.67 -2.91 -15.59
N GLY A 61 15.47 -1.90 -15.88
CA GLY A 61 15.39 -0.61 -15.19
C GLY A 61 14.14 0.19 -15.56
N ILE A 62 13.73 1.09 -14.66
CA ILE A 62 12.55 1.95 -14.80
C ILE A 62 12.60 2.85 -16.03
N GLU A 63 13.80 3.15 -16.55
CA GLU A 63 14.02 3.89 -17.79
C GLU A 63 13.45 3.20 -19.03
N ASN A 64 13.28 1.86 -19.00
CA ASN A 64 12.71 1.09 -20.11
C ASN A 64 11.20 0.84 -19.92
N ARG A 65 10.59 1.45 -18.89
CA ARG A 65 9.18 1.26 -18.60
C ARG A 65 8.32 2.08 -19.57
N PRO A 66 7.25 1.49 -20.14
CA PRO A 66 6.33 2.21 -21.02
C PRO A 66 5.77 3.48 -20.37
N ALA A 67 5.70 4.57 -21.13
CA ALA A 67 5.24 5.87 -20.63
C ALA A 67 3.80 5.84 -20.06
N ILE A 68 2.95 4.95 -20.57
CA ILE A 68 1.57 4.75 -20.07
C ILE A 68 1.51 4.43 -18.57
N VAL A 69 2.55 3.79 -18.02
CA VAL A 69 2.63 3.45 -16.58
C VAL A 69 2.79 4.70 -15.72
N ASP A 70 3.45 5.73 -16.23
CA ASP A 70 3.64 7.01 -15.53
C ASP A 70 2.48 7.97 -15.74
N GLN A 71 1.72 7.82 -16.83
CA GLN A 71 0.47 8.54 -17.06
C GLN A 71 -0.64 8.13 -16.09
N LYS A 72 -0.58 6.91 -15.52
CA LYS A 72 -1.59 6.36 -14.60
C LYS A 72 -3.00 6.40 -15.21
N SER A 73 -3.10 6.05 -16.48
CA SER A 73 -4.32 6.12 -17.29
C SER A 73 -5.02 4.77 -17.48
N ARG A 74 -4.38 3.65 -17.09
CA ARG A 74 -4.96 2.30 -17.17
C ARG A 74 -4.84 1.56 -15.85
N ILE A 75 -5.81 0.70 -15.57
CA ILE A 75 -5.73 -0.22 -14.43
C ILE A 75 -4.78 -1.36 -14.76
N GLY A 76 -3.94 -1.73 -13.80
CA GLY A 76 -3.16 -2.96 -13.85
C GLY A 76 -1.66 -2.76 -13.89
N ASP A 77 -1.19 -1.55 -13.65
CA ASP A 77 0.21 -1.28 -13.36
C ASP A 77 0.39 -1.23 -11.83
N TRP A 78 1.22 -2.13 -11.30
CA TRP A 78 1.35 -2.34 -9.85
C TRP A 78 2.71 -1.87 -9.35
N GLU A 79 2.77 -1.41 -8.10
CA GLU A 79 4.01 -1.26 -7.34
C GLU A 79 4.09 -2.35 -6.26
N ALA A 80 5.24 -3.00 -6.14
CA ALA A 80 5.54 -3.97 -5.11
C ALA A 80 6.58 -3.44 -4.11
N ASP A 81 6.36 -3.64 -2.82
CA ASP A 81 7.30 -3.27 -1.76
C ASP A 81 7.18 -4.20 -0.55
N THR A 82 8.14 -4.09 0.37
CA THR A 82 8.14 -4.92 1.58
C THR A 82 8.05 -4.08 2.85
N VAL A 83 7.09 -4.42 3.70
CA VAL A 83 7.02 -3.93 5.08
C VAL A 83 7.73 -4.93 5.98
N VAL A 84 8.95 -4.60 6.40
CA VAL A 84 9.78 -5.47 7.25
C VAL A 84 9.36 -5.39 8.73
N GLY A 85 9.23 -6.54 9.38
CA GLY A 85 8.81 -6.71 10.77
C GLY A 85 9.98 -6.71 11.75
N LYS A 86 9.71 -7.22 12.96
CA LYS A 86 10.69 -7.34 14.05
C LYS A 86 11.95 -8.08 13.61
N ASP A 87 13.11 -7.52 13.96
CA ASP A 87 14.45 -8.11 13.73
C ASP A 87 14.74 -8.54 12.28
N GLN A 88 13.98 -8.03 11.30
CA GLN A 88 14.01 -8.47 9.90
C GLN A 88 13.68 -9.97 9.71
N LYS A 89 13.02 -10.59 10.68
CA LYS A 89 12.65 -12.02 10.67
C LYS A 89 11.26 -12.31 10.11
N SER A 90 10.45 -11.27 9.92
CA SER A 90 9.12 -11.37 9.34
C SER A 90 8.84 -10.19 8.43
N ALA A 91 7.95 -10.34 7.46
CA ALA A 91 7.66 -9.30 6.48
C ALA A 91 6.25 -9.46 5.90
N LEU A 92 5.68 -8.33 5.49
CA LEU A 92 4.51 -8.27 4.62
C LEU A 92 4.94 -7.77 3.25
N GLN A 93 4.56 -8.49 2.20
CA GLN A 93 4.63 -8.00 0.84
C GLN A 93 3.42 -7.10 0.59
N THR A 94 3.63 -5.92 0.03
CA THR A 94 2.58 -4.99 -0.36
C THR A 94 2.58 -4.85 -1.89
N LEU A 95 1.39 -4.84 -2.47
CA LEU A 95 1.15 -4.65 -3.89
C LEU A 95 0.09 -3.57 -4.03
N VAL A 96 0.38 -2.49 -4.74
CA VAL A 96 -0.55 -1.37 -4.87
C VAL A 96 -0.75 -1.03 -6.35
N GLU A 97 -2.00 -1.08 -6.80
CA GLU A 97 -2.37 -0.73 -8.16
C GLU A 97 -2.31 0.81 -8.32
N ARG A 98 -1.63 1.29 -9.37
CA ARG A 98 -1.17 2.69 -9.47
C ARG A 98 -2.29 3.70 -9.71
N VAL A 99 -3.43 3.29 -10.28
CA VAL A 99 -4.56 4.18 -10.59
C VAL A 99 -5.55 4.22 -9.43
N THR A 100 -6.13 3.07 -9.11
CA THR A 100 -7.17 2.85 -8.10
C THR A 100 -6.61 2.87 -6.68
N ARG A 101 -5.30 2.68 -6.51
CA ARG A 101 -4.62 2.52 -5.20
C ARG A 101 -5.09 1.28 -4.45
N TYR A 102 -5.69 0.32 -5.16
CA TYR A 102 -6.11 -0.95 -4.57
C TYR A 102 -4.89 -1.69 -4.04
N THR A 103 -4.95 -2.03 -2.76
CA THR A 103 -3.82 -2.57 -2.00
C THR A 103 -4.06 -4.03 -1.69
N ILE A 104 -3.08 -4.87 -1.96
CA ILE A 104 -3.02 -6.26 -1.49
C ILE A 104 -1.86 -6.39 -0.50
N ILE A 105 -2.12 -7.02 0.64
CA ILE A 105 -1.14 -7.26 1.70
C ILE A 105 -0.99 -8.77 1.90
N CYS A 106 0.23 -9.27 1.72
CA CYS A 106 0.54 -10.69 1.85
C CYS A 106 1.53 -10.93 2.98
N LYS A 107 1.18 -11.82 3.91
CA LYS A 107 2.13 -12.33 4.90
C LYS A 107 3.13 -13.27 4.22
N LEU A 108 4.42 -13.00 4.37
CA LEU A 108 5.48 -13.88 3.87
C LEU A 108 5.82 -14.95 4.92
N LYS A 109 5.91 -16.21 4.49
CA LYS A 109 6.36 -17.32 5.34
C LYS A 109 7.81 -17.12 5.77
N ASN A 110 8.68 -16.81 4.80
CA ASN A 110 10.05 -16.38 5.01
C ASN A 110 10.35 -15.21 4.10
N PHE A 111 11.30 -14.36 4.50
CA PHE A 111 11.76 -13.23 3.69
C PHE A 111 12.81 -13.67 2.65
N LYS A 112 12.44 -14.66 1.81
CA LYS A 112 13.27 -15.21 0.73
C LYS A 112 12.62 -14.94 -0.62
N ALA A 113 13.43 -14.82 -1.67
CA ALA A 113 12.95 -14.50 -3.02
C ALA A 113 11.95 -15.52 -3.59
N LYS A 114 12.14 -16.82 -3.30
CA LYS A 114 11.22 -17.89 -3.70
C LYS A 114 9.84 -17.74 -3.06
N ASP A 115 9.81 -17.50 -1.75
CA ASP A 115 8.56 -17.37 -1.00
C ASP A 115 7.83 -16.08 -1.37
N THR A 116 8.58 -15.01 -1.62
CA THR A 116 8.05 -13.72 -2.11
C THR A 116 7.39 -13.89 -3.48
N ALA A 117 8.09 -14.49 -4.45
CA ALA A 117 7.52 -14.75 -5.78
C ALA A 117 6.26 -15.62 -5.72
N ASN A 118 6.28 -16.70 -4.92
CA ASN A 118 5.11 -17.57 -4.74
C ASN A 118 3.91 -16.80 -4.16
N ALA A 119 4.14 -15.95 -3.16
CA ALA A 119 3.10 -15.14 -2.54
C ALA A 119 2.49 -14.14 -3.54
N VAL A 120 3.32 -13.39 -4.27
CA VAL A 120 2.88 -12.43 -5.28
C VAL A 120 2.06 -13.11 -6.38
N ILE A 121 2.58 -14.21 -6.95
CA ILE A 121 1.87 -14.99 -7.98
C ILE A 121 0.53 -15.46 -7.44
N LYS A 122 0.49 -16.03 -6.24
CA LYS A 122 -0.74 -16.57 -5.65
C LYS A 122 -1.84 -15.51 -5.55
N VAL A 123 -1.52 -14.31 -5.09
CA VAL A 123 -2.55 -13.27 -4.87
C VAL A 123 -2.93 -12.52 -6.14
N LEU A 124 -2.00 -12.34 -7.08
CA LEU A 124 -2.28 -11.64 -8.33
C LEU A 124 -2.89 -12.56 -9.40
N LYS A 125 -2.82 -13.89 -9.24
CA LYS A 125 -3.37 -14.84 -10.22
C LYS A 125 -4.86 -14.60 -10.51
N ALA A 126 -5.66 -14.26 -9.49
CA ALA A 126 -7.08 -13.94 -9.67
C ALA A 126 -7.33 -12.62 -10.44
N HIS A 127 -6.30 -11.76 -10.54
CA HIS A 127 -6.36 -10.49 -11.22
C HIS A 127 -5.45 -10.45 -12.46
N LYS A 128 -4.95 -11.59 -12.94
CA LYS A 128 -3.92 -11.69 -13.99
C LYS A 128 -4.21 -10.81 -15.21
N ALA A 129 -5.46 -10.80 -15.69
CA ALA A 129 -5.90 -9.97 -16.82
C ALA A 129 -5.71 -8.45 -16.60
N ARG A 130 -5.51 -8.02 -15.35
CA ARG A 130 -5.28 -6.63 -14.91
C ARG A 130 -3.92 -6.52 -14.21
N VAL A 131 -2.92 -7.26 -14.67
CA VAL A 131 -1.52 -7.14 -14.23
C VAL A 131 -0.66 -7.00 -15.48
N HIS A 132 -0.51 -5.77 -15.94
CA HIS A 132 0.35 -5.44 -17.08
C HIS A 132 1.80 -5.29 -16.66
N THR A 133 2.05 -4.52 -15.59
CA THR A 133 3.40 -4.27 -15.11
C THR A 133 3.49 -4.34 -13.59
N ILE A 134 4.68 -4.70 -13.07
CA ILE A 134 5.00 -4.66 -11.65
C ILE A 134 6.33 -3.91 -11.46
N THR A 135 6.30 -2.78 -10.77
CA THR A 135 7.49 -2.00 -10.41
C THR A 135 7.97 -2.34 -9.00
N MET A 136 9.25 -2.68 -8.86
CA MET A 136 9.89 -3.13 -7.61
C MET A 136 11.10 -2.25 -7.25
N ASP A 137 11.60 -2.39 -6.03
CA ASP A 137 12.92 -1.89 -5.67
C ASP A 137 13.99 -2.96 -5.90
N ASN A 138 15.24 -2.64 -5.56
CA ASN A 138 16.37 -3.55 -5.74
C ASN A 138 16.55 -4.51 -4.54
N GLY A 139 15.47 -4.84 -3.85
CA GLY A 139 15.45 -5.79 -2.75
C GLY A 139 15.80 -7.22 -3.18
N LYS A 140 16.46 -7.97 -2.30
CA LYS A 140 16.84 -9.38 -2.58
C LYS A 140 15.63 -10.29 -2.68
N GLU A 141 14.52 -9.91 -2.08
CA GLU A 141 13.23 -10.58 -2.18
C GLU A 141 12.68 -10.62 -3.62
N PHE A 142 13.12 -9.71 -4.50
CA PHE A 142 12.66 -9.64 -5.89
C PHE A 142 13.61 -10.32 -6.89
N TYR A 143 14.62 -11.07 -6.42
CA TYR A 143 15.55 -11.80 -7.30
C TYR A 143 14.88 -12.86 -8.20
N ARG A 144 13.62 -13.23 -7.91
CA ARG A 144 12.84 -14.15 -8.76
C ARG A 144 11.75 -13.43 -9.55
N HIS A 145 11.94 -12.17 -9.92
CA HIS A 145 10.96 -11.41 -10.68
C HIS A 145 10.64 -12.02 -12.05
N ILE A 146 11.59 -12.66 -12.73
CA ILE A 146 11.33 -13.37 -14.00
C ILE A 146 10.23 -14.42 -13.84
N ARG A 147 10.25 -15.16 -12.73
CA ARG A 147 9.19 -16.15 -12.43
C ARG A 147 7.83 -15.49 -12.23
N ILE A 148 7.80 -14.31 -11.62
CA ILE A 148 6.57 -13.53 -11.44
C ILE A 148 6.05 -13.07 -12.81
N ALA A 149 6.93 -12.48 -13.62
CA ALA A 149 6.63 -12.01 -14.98
C ALA A 149 6.03 -13.13 -15.84
N GLN A 150 6.68 -14.29 -15.88
CA GLN A 150 6.21 -15.44 -16.65
C GLN A 150 4.86 -15.98 -16.16
N ALA A 151 4.67 -16.15 -14.84
CA ALA A 151 3.45 -16.72 -14.30
C ALA A 151 2.22 -15.79 -14.44
N LEU A 152 2.46 -14.47 -14.46
CA LEU A 152 1.41 -13.47 -14.57
C LEU A 152 1.26 -12.88 -15.99
N GLU A 153 2.12 -13.26 -16.93
CA GLU A 153 2.21 -12.64 -18.27
C GLU A 153 2.33 -11.12 -18.17
N ALA A 154 3.19 -10.66 -17.26
CA ALA A 154 3.37 -9.26 -16.92
C ALA A 154 4.83 -8.84 -17.05
N GLU A 155 5.07 -7.57 -17.30
CA GLU A 155 6.42 -7.00 -17.33
C GLU A 155 6.85 -6.56 -15.93
N THR A 156 8.15 -6.63 -15.64
CA THR A 156 8.70 -6.23 -14.33
C THR A 156 9.78 -5.18 -14.49
N TYR A 157 9.69 -4.12 -13.67
CA TYR A 157 10.62 -2.99 -13.73
C TYR A 157 11.22 -2.69 -12.35
N PHE A 158 12.43 -2.14 -12.34
CA PHE A 158 13.19 -1.86 -11.14
C PHE A 158 13.59 -0.39 -11.05
N CYS A 159 13.29 0.22 -9.90
CA CYS A 159 13.67 1.60 -9.62
C CYS A 159 15.19 1.80 -9.67
N ARG A 160 15.60 3.04 -9.95
CA ARG A 160 17.01 3.41 -9.86
C ARG A 160 17.49 3.34 -8.40
N PRO A 161 18.74 2.91 -8.14
CA PRO A 161 19.31 3.01 -6.80
C PRO A 161 19.18 4.44 -6.25
N TYR A 162 18.89 4.57 -4.96
CA TYR A 162 18.72 5.87 -4.25
C TYR A 162 17.55 6.74 -4.66
N ARG A 163 16.73 6.33 -5.61
CA ARG A 163 15.56 7.10 -6.05
C ARG A 163 14.28 6.53 -5.45
N SER A 164 14.20 6.52 -4.12
CA SER A 164 13.01 5.98 -3.42
C SER A 164 11.71 6.70 -3.78
N TRP A 165 11.80 7.95 -4.24
CA TRP A 165 10.65 8.74 -4.70
C TRP A 165 10.01 8.20 -6.00
N GLU A 166 10.70 7.35 -6.77
CA GLU A 166 10.12 6.67 -7.95
C GLU A 166 8.98 5.70 -7.56
N LYS A 167 8.81 5.41 -6.25
CA LYS A 167 7.74 4.61 -5.62
C LYS A 167 6.96 5.39 -4.55
N GLY A 168 6.64 6.66 -4.82
CA GLY A 168 5.90 7.49 -3.84
C GLY A 168 4.57 6.89 -3.36
N LEU A 169 3.93 6.01 -4.15
CA LEU A 169 2.68 5.36 -3.77
C LEU A 169 2.88 4.27 -2.71
N ASN A 170 3.86 3.39 -2.88
CA ASN A 170 4.16 2.38 -1.86
C ASN A 170 4.69 2.98 -0.56
N GLU A 171 5.46 4.07 -0.61
CA GLU A 171 5.88 4.76 0.63
C GLU A 171 4.67 5.26 1.42
N ASN A 172 3.72 5.91 0.75
CA ASN A 172 2.48 6.36 1.38
C ASN A 172 1.66 5.20 1.95
N THR A 173 1.48 4.14 1.15
CA THR A 173 0.67 2.98 1.54
C THR A 173 1.28 2.21 2.69
N ASN A 174 2.60 2.00 2.68
CA ASN A 174 3.32 1.41 3.79
C ASN A 174 3.21 2.26 5.05
N GLY A 175 3.20 3.60 4.92
CA GLY A 175 2.91 4.51 6.02
C GLY A 175 1.54 4.28 6.67
N LEU A 176 0.51 3.98 5.87
CA LEU A 176 -0.83 3.64 6.36
C LEU A 176 -0.85 2.27 7.05
N ILE A 177 -0.21 1.27 6.46
CA ILE A 177 -0.09 -0.07 7.07
C ILE A 177 0.61 0.02 8.43
N ARG A 178 1.59 0.93 8.57
CA ARG A 178 2.30 1.17 9.85
C ARG A 178 1.44 1.80 10.95
N GLN A 179 0.24 2.31 10.65
CA GLN A 179 -0.71 2.74 11.67
C GLN A 179 -1.32 1.53 12.40
N TYR A 180 -1.49 0.42 11.69
CA TYR A 180 -2.01 -0.84 12.23
C TYR A 180 -0.91 -1.75 12.76
N PHE A 181 0.24 -1.77 12.06
CA PHE A 181 1.39 -2.59 12.44
C PHE A 181 2.63 -1.72 12.59
N PRO A 182 2.86 -1.13 13.80
CA PRO A 182 4.02 -0.30 14.07
C PRO A 182 5.36 -0.95 13.69
N LYS A 183 6.43 -0.14 13.68
CA LYS A 183 7.78 -0.71 13.52
C LYS A 183 8.04 -1.72 14.64
N GLN A 184 8.81 -2.76 14.34
CA GLN A 184 9.08 -3.89 15.25
C GLN A 184 7.88 -4.78 15.57
N THR A 185 6.73 -4.63 14.91
CA THR A 185 5.69 -5.67 14.94
C THR A 185 6.25 -6.96 14.36
N ASP A 186 6.08 -8.06 15.08
CA ASP A 186 6.39 -9.39 14.57
C ASP A 186 5.19 -9.96 13.83
N PHE A 187 5.26 -9.93 12.49
CA PHE A 187 4.16 -10.40 11.65
C PHE A 187 3.87 -11.89 11.80
N ARG A 188 4.76 -12.69 12.38
CA ARG A 188 4.49 -14.11 12.68
C ARG A 188 3.29 -14.27 13.61
N ASN A 189 3.12 -13.35 14.56
CA ASN A 189 2.03 -13.35 15.54
C ASN A 189 0.74 -12.72 15.02
N ILE A 190 0.76 -12.11 13.83
CA ILE A 190 -0.42 -11.50 13.23
C ILE A 190 -1.14 -12.53 12.36
N SER A 191 -2.45 -12.70 12.58
CA SER A 191 -3.26 -13.66 11.82
C SER A 191 -3.50 -13.17 10.39
N HIS A 192 -3.77 -14.10 9.47
CA HIS A 192 -4.19 -13.75 8.12
C HIS A 192 -5.52 -12.99 8.09
N ARG A 193 -6.42 -13.27 9.05
CA ARG A 193 -7.69 -12.55 9.20
C ARG A 193 -7.46 -11.07 9.53
N GLU A 194 -6.53 -10.80 10.43
CA GLU A 194 -6.21 -9.42 10.82
C GLU A 194 -5.57 -8.64 9.67
N ILE A 195 -4.68 -9.28 8.91
CA ILE A 195 -4.10 -8.67 7.70
C ILE A 195 -5.18 -8.35 6.67
N ARG A 196 -6.13 -9.26 6.46
CA ARG A 196 -7.26 -9.06 5.56
C ARG A 196 -8.15 -7.91 6.02
N ARG A 197 -8.48 -7.84 7.32
CA ARG A 197 -9.23 -6.73 7.91
C ARG A 197 -8.58 -5.39 7.60
N VAL A 198 -7.27 -5.27 7.83
CA VAL A 198 -6.52 -4.03 7.54
C VAL A 198 -6.51 -3.72 6.04
N GLN A 199 -6.33 -4.72 5.18
CA GLN A 199 -6.40 -4.55 3.74
C GLN A 199 -7.77 -4.01 3.30
N ASP A 200 -8.85 -4.60 3.82
CA ASP A 200 -10.22 -4.22 3.50
C ASP A 200 -10.50 -2.79 4.00
N GLU A 201 -10.09 -2.44 5.22
CA GLU A 201 -10.21 -1.07 5.72
C GLU A 201 -9.45 -0.05 4.86
N LEU A 202 -8.30 -0.40 4.30
CA LEU A 202 -7.56 0.48 3.40
C LEU A 202 -8.23 0.62 2.04
N ASN A 203 -8.84 -0.46 1.52
CA ASN A 203 -9.49 -0.50 0.22
C ASN A 203 -10.91 0.07 0.23
N HIS A 204 -11.59 0.08 1.38
CA HIS A 204 -12.88 0.75 1.57
C HIS A 204 -12.74 2.20 2.08
N ARG A 205 -11.51 2.69 2.26
CA ARG A 205 -11.27 4.08 2.71
C ARG A 205 -11.34 5.06 1.53
N PRO A 206 -12.28 6.03 1.53
CA PRO A 206 -12.36 7.08 0.52
C PRO A 206 -11.08 7.89 0.38
N ARG A 207 -10.63 8.13 -0.85
CA ARG A 207 -9.39 8.88 -1.12
C ARG A 207 -9.70 10.19 -1.84
N LYS A 208 -9.23 11.32 -1.31
CA LYS A 208 -9.34 12.63 -1.99
C LYS A 208 -8.77 12.57 -3.42
N THR A 209 -7.67 11.84 -3.61
CA THR A 209 -7.02 11.66 -4.90
C THR A 209 -7.81 10.83 -5.91
N LEU A 210 -8.91 10.20 -5.48
CA LEU A 210 -9.82 9.40 -6.29
C LEU A 210 -11.21 10.06 -6.37
N GLY A 211 -11.30 11.38 -6.17
CA GLY A 211 -12.60 12.05 -6.12
C GLY A 211 -13.48 11.58 -4.96
N TYR A 212 -12.84 11.14 -3.86
CA TYR A 212 -13.48 10.54 -2.70
C TYR A 212 -14.14 9.18 -2.94
N GLU A 213 -13.84 8.51 -4.06
CA GLU A 213 -14.15 7.07 -4.20
C GLU A 213 -13.21 6.19 -3.39
N THR A 214 -13.61 4.92 -3.22
CA THR A 214 -12.79 3.90 -2.57
C THR A 214 -12.01 3.07 -3.61
N PRO A 215 -10.80 2.60 -3.26
CA PRO A 215 -10.06 1.67 -4.12
C PRO A 215 -10.84 0.40 -4.49
N SER A 216 -11.66 -0.13 -3.59
CA SER A 216 -12.49 -1.33 -3.83
C SER A 216 -13.53 -1.10 -4.92
N VAL A 217 -14.17 0.07 -4.96
CA VAL A 217 -15.14 0.44 -5.99
C VAL A 217 -14.43 0.52 -7.33
N LEU A 218 -13.34 1.28 -7.41
CA LEU A 218 -12.68 1.51 -8.69
C LEU A 218 -11.99 0.26 -9.25
N PHE A 219 -11.47 -0.63 -8.39
CA PHE A 219 -10.75 -1.81 -8.83
C PHE A 219 -11.64 -3.05 -8.94
N LEU A 220 -12.52 -3.32 -7.97
CA LEU A 220 -13.34 -4.53 -7.96
C LEU A 220 -14.80 -4.30 -8.39
N ASN A 221 -15.20 -3.03 -8.59
CA ASN A 221 -16.61 -2.65 -8.66
C ASN A 221 -17.39 -3.07 -7.39
N LEU A 222 -16.72 -3.03 -6.23
CA LEU A 222 -17.28 -3.42 -4.95
C LEU A 222 -17.47 -2.19 -4.05
N PHE A 223 -18.72 -1.79 -3.89
CA PHE A 223 -19.12 -0.73 -2.97
C PHE A 223 -19.40 -1.28 -1.57
N GLN A 224 -18.82 -0.65 -0.56
CA GLN A 224 -19.15 -0.85 0.84
C GLN A 224 -19.30 0.53 1.49
N PRO A 225 -20.48 0.87 2.01
CA PRO A 225 -20.70 2.19 2.58
C PRO A 225 -19.92 2.33 3.91
N LEU A 226 -19.40 3.53 4.19
CA LEU A 226 -18.69 3.79 5.45
C LEU A 226 -19.59 3.74 6.67
N LEU A 227 -20.84 4.17 6.50
CA LEU A 227 -21.89 4.04 7.49
C LEU A 227 -22.82 2.94 7.00
N PRO A 228 -23.18 1.95 7.82
CA PRO A 228 -24.26 1.04 7.45
C PRO A 228 -25.49 1.89 7.09
N GLU A 229 -26.25 1.46 6.09
CA GLU A 229 -27.57 2.05 5.86
C GLU A 229 -28.32 1.95 7.19
N CYS A 230 -28.73 3.10 7.73
CA CYS A 230 -29.61 3.09 8.87
C CYS A 230 -30.84 2.31 8.42
N CYS A 231 -31.10 1.14 9.03
CA CYS A 231 -32.38 0.48 8.87
C CYS A 231 -33.44 1.51 9.26
N THR A 232 -34.15 2.03 8.26
CA THR A 232 -35.35 2.86 8.44
C THR A 232 -36.46 2.01 9.00
#